data_AF-A0A7J4VIN4-F1
#
_entry.id   AF-A0A7J4VIN4-F1
#
_cell.length_a   1.000
_cell.length_b   1.000
_cell.length_c   1.000
_cell.angle_alpha   90.00
_cell.angle_beta   90.00
_cell.angle_gamma   90.00
#
_symmetry.space_group_name_H-M   'P 1'
#
loop_
_entity.id
_entity.type
_entity.pdbx_description
1 polymer ?
#
loop_
_entity_poly.entity_id
_entity_poly.type
_entity_poly.pdbx_seq_one_letter_code
_entity_poly.pdbx_strand_id
1 'polypeptide(L)' 'MPRITLVLCYSAGIEPISHQGEELGYVLEGEITLTVDGKTYQVPVGASFHFRSKEAHGFRNLTQHPAKILWVSTPPTF' A
#
# COMPACT_ATOMS: atom_id res chain seq x y z
N MET A 1 -12.54 -10.38 -10.52
CA MET A 1 -11.12 -10.62 -10.87
C MET A 1 -10.28 -9.58 -10.15
N PRO A 2 -9.12 -9.94 -9.55
CA PRO A 2 -8.25 -8.97 -8.88
C PRO A 2 -7.73 -7.93 -9.87
N ARG A 3 -7.53 -6.69 -9.41
CA ARG A 3 -6.77 -5.66 -10.15
C ARG A 3 -5.35 -5.64 -9.65
N ILE A 4 -4.39 -5.67 -10.57
CA ILE A 4 -2.96 -5.55 -10.27
C ILE A 4 -2.48 -4.19 -10.79
N THR A 5 -1.88 -3.39 -9.93
CA THR A 5 -1.39 -2.04 -10.23
C THR A 5 0.07 -1.91 -9.79
N LEU A 6 0.90 -1.33 -10.65
CA LEU A 6 2.23 -0.88 -10.25
C LEU A 6 2.13 0.54 -9.70
N VAL A 7 2.45 0.71 -8.43
CA VAL A 7 2.40 2.01 -7.74
C VAL A 7 3.82 2.58 -7.66
N LEU A 8 4.01 3.79 -8.21
CA LEU A 8 5.25 4.56 -8.11
C LEU A 8 5.05 5.69 -7.11
N CYS A 9 5.84 5.69 -6.03
CA CYS A 9 5.70 6.64 -4.94
C CYS A 9 7.01 7.40 -4.73
N TYR A 10 7.08 8.65 -5.17
CA TYR A 10 8.28 9.49 -5.02
C TYR A 10 8.35 10.14 -3.63
N SER A 11 7.30 10.87 -3.24
CA SER A 11 7.22 11.53 -1.92
C SER A 11 5.79 11.68 -1.39
N ALA A 12 4.78 11.36 -2.21
CA ALA A 12 3.38 11.48 -1.88
C ALA A 12 2.74 10.09 -1.87
N GLY A 13 1.91 9.83 -0.88
CA GLY A 13 1.08 8.63 -0.83
C GLY A 13 -0.39 9.00 -0.68
N ILE A 14 -1.19 8.06 -0.21
CA ILE A 14 -2.64 8.25 -0.04
C ILE A 14 -2.98 8.46 1.43
N GLU A 15 -3.90 9.39 1.70
CA GLU A 15 -4.52 9.50 3.03
C GLU A 15 -5.33 8.24 3.35
N PRO A 16 -5.54 7.94 4.64
CA PRO A 16 -6.32 6.77 5.04
C PRO A 16 -7.74 6.78 4.46
N ILE A 17 -8.11 5.69 3.78
CA ILE A 17 -9.46 5.44 3.25
C ILE A 17 -9.99 4.09 3.74
N SER A 18 -11.29 3.85 3.59
CA SER A 18 -11.91 2.55 3.86
C SER A 18 -12.92 2.20 2.77
N HIS A 19 -12.91 0.95 2.33
CA HIS A 19 -13.85 0.43 1.34
C HIS A 19 -14.02 -1.09 1.45
N GLN A 20 -14.93 -1.67 0.66
CA GLN A 20 -15.04 -3.13 0.59
C GLN A 20 -13.88 -3.73 -0.20
N GLY A 21 -13.40 -4.88 0.25
CA GLY A 21 -12.36 -5.67 -0.41
C GLY A 21 -11.20 -6.06 0.49
N GLU A 22 -10.13 -6.49 -0.16
CA GLU A 22 -8.84 -6.84 0.40
C GLU A 22 -7.72 -6.22 -0.44
N GLU A 23 -6.67 -5.78 0.25
CA GLU A 23 -5.45 -5.25 -0.36
C GLU A 23 -4.29 -6.19 -0.06
N LEU A 24 -3.44 -6.42 -1.07
CA LEU A 24 -2.16 -7.09 -0.92
C LEU A 24 -1.10 -6.28 -1.66
N GLY A 25 0.03 -6.03 -1.02
CA GLY A 25 1.15 -5.33 -1.62
C GLY A 25 2.47 -6.05 -1.44
N TYR A 26 3.37 -5.85 -2.39
CA TYR A 26 4.76 -6.30 -2.33
C TYR A 26 5.68 -5.16 -2.78
N VAL A 27 6.67 -4.82 -1.96
CA VAL A 27 7.59 -3.71 -2.24
C VAL A 27 8.72 -4.21 -3.14
N LEU A 28 8.73 -3.72 -4.38
CA LEU A 28 9.72 -4.04 -5.41
C LEU A 28 10.99 -3.20 -5.29
N GLU A 29 10.88 -1.96 -4.78
CA GLU A 29 11.98 -1.02 -4.63
C GLU A 29 11.66 -0.03 -3.50
N GLY A 30 12.68 0.41 -2.76
CA GLY A 30 12.55 1.43 -1.70
C GLY A 30 11.91 0.91 -0.41
N GLU A 31 11.26 1.81 0.31
CA GLU A 31 10.52 1.55 1.54
C GLU A 31 9.27 2.42 1.57
N ILE A 32 8.17 1.89 2.13
CA ILE A 32 6.98 2.68 2.43
C ILE A 32 6.61 2.61 3.91
N THR A 33 5.95 3.66 4.36
CA THR A 33 5.25 3.71 5.63
C THR A 33 3.77 3.42 5.37
N LEU A 34 3.29 2.24 5.75
CA LEU A 34 1.91 1.80 5.63
C LEU A 34 1.17 2.07 6.95
N THR A 35 0.01 2.71 6.88
CA THR A 35 -0.91 2.88 8.01
C THR A 35 -2.15 2.02 7.79
N VAL A 36 -2.52 1.18 8.76
CA VAL A 36 -3.75 0.37 8.77
C VAL A 36 -4.35 0.39 10.16
N ASP A 37 -5.62 0.77 10.27
CA ASP A 37 -6.37 0.86 11.54
C ASP A 37 -5.63 1.68 12.61
N GLY A 38 -5.07 2.82 12.19
CA GLY A 38 -4.29 3.73 13.05
C GLY A 38 -2.89 3.22 13.44
N LYS A 39 -2.50 2.01 13.05
CA LYS A 39 -1.16 1.45 13.27
C LYS A 39 -0.28 1.69 12.06
N THR A 40 0.99 1.99 12.31
CA THR A 40 1.97 2.31 11.26
C THR A 40 3.06 1.25 11.20
N TYR A 41 3.43 0.86 9.98
CA TYR A 41 4.40 -0.17 9.66
C TYR A 41 5.40 0.38 8.64
N GLN A 42 6.70 0.15 8.85
CA GLN A 42 7.69 0.31 7.80
C GLN A 42 7.76 -0.99 7.00
N VAL A 43 7.60 -0.88 5.69
CA VAL A 43 7.57 -2.00 4.76
C VAL A 43 8.74 -1.84 3.78
N PRO A 44 9.87 -2.51 4.05
CA PRO A 44 11.05 -2.40 3.21
C PRO A 44 10.90 -3.24 1.92
N VAL A 45 11.81 -3.01 0.97
CA VAL A 45 11.97 -3.85 -0.23
C VAL A 45 11.99 -5.34 0.11
N GLY A 46 11.28 -6.13 -0.70
CA GLY A 46 11.15 -7.57 -0.51
C GLY A 46 10.09 -8.00 0.52
N ALA A 47 9.49 -7.06 1.26
CA ALA A 47 8.40 -7.36 2.17
C ALA A 47 7.04 -7.32 1.46
N SER A 48 6.09 -8.06 2.02
CA SER A 48 4.67 -8.05 1.62
C SER A 48 3.79 -7.63 2.79
N PHE A 49 2.59 -7.16 2.46
CA PHE A 49 1.53 -6.87 3.41
C PHE A 49 0.17 -7.26 2.84
N HIS A 50 -0.77 -7.53 3.74
CA HIS A 50 -2.15 -7.82 3.42
C HIS A 50 -3.05 -7.30 4.54
N PHE A 51 -4.19 -6.74 4.16
CA PHE A 51 -5.22 -6.29 5.10
C PHE A 51 -6.59 -6.24 4.43
N ARG A 52 -7.65 -6.16 5.24
CA ARG A 52 -9.01 -5.97 4.73
C ARG A 52 -9.22 -4.48 4.45
N SER A 53 -9.68 -4.12 3.25
CA SER A 53 -9.83 -2.71 2.86
C SER A 53 -10.87 -1.93 3.69
N LYS A 54 -11.67 -2.64 4.51
CA LYS A 54 -12.60 -2.04 5.49
C LYS A 54 -11.89 -1.34 6.65
N GLU A 55 -10.64 -1.71 6.90
CA GLU A 55 -9.77 -1.05 7.87
C GLU A 55 -9.29 0.26 7.24
N ALA A 56 -9.28 1.35 8.00
CA ALA A 56 -8.78 2.64 7.51
C ALA A 56 -7.30 2.50 7.14
N HIS A 57 -6.96 2.66 5.86
CA HIS A 57 -5.63 2.36 5.35
C HIS A 57 -5.12 3.41 4.38
N GLY A 58 -3.82 3.68 4.46
CA GLY A 58 -3.10 4.53 3.54
C GLY A 58 -1.61 4.24 3.61
N PHE A 59 -0.82 4.76 2.67
CA PHE A 59 0.62 4.61 2.70
C PHE A 59 1.29 5.91 2.29
N ARG A 60 2.54 6.11 2.68
CA ARG A 60 3.40 7.22 2.24
C ARG A 60 4.82 6.72 2.01
N ASN A 61 5.56 7.37 1.11
CA ASN A 61 7.01 7.26 1.07
C ASN A 61 7.60 8.46 1.81
N LEU A 62 8.19 8.21 2.99
CA LEU A 62 8.82 9.24 3.81
C LEU A 62 10.34 9.35 3.58
N THR A 63 10.85 8.63 2.58
CA THR A 63 12.28 8.62 2.23
C THR A 63 12.57 9.61 1.10
N GLN A 64 13.86 9.82 0.81
CA GLN A 64 14.30 10.63 -0.34
C GLN A 64 14.44 9.83 -1.64
N HIS A 65 14.20 8.52 -1.60
CA HIS A 65 14.34 7.61 -2.73
C HIS A 65 12.97 7.11 -3.18
N PRO A 66 12.74 6.91 -4.49
CA PRO A 66 11.46 6.39 -4.97
C PRO A 66 11.17 4.99 -4.42
N ALA A 67 9.90 4.69 -4.20
CA ALA A 67 9.41 3.36 -3.87
C ALA A 67 8.52 2.81 -4.99
N LYS A 68 8.60 1.50 -5.22
CA LYS A 68 7.78 0.78 -6.20
C LYS A 68 7.06 -0.37 -5.52
N ILE A 69 5.74 -0.46 -5.72
CA ILE A 69 4.90 -1.48 -5.07
C ILE A 69 4.10 -2.20 -6.15
N LEU A 70 4.09 -3.52 -6.12
CA LEU A 70 3.07 -4.32 -6.78
C LEU A 70 1.85 -4.38 -5.86
N TRP A 71 0.75 -3.76 -6.27
CA TRP A 71 -0.47 -3.65 -5.45
C TRP A 71 -1.61 -4.42 -6.09
N VAL A 72 -2.29 -5.25 -5.29
CA VAL A 72 -3.40 -6.10 -5.71
C VAL A 72 -4.63 -5.81 -4.87
N SER A 73 -5.74 -5.49 -5.54
CA SER A 73 -7.02 -5.15 -4.89
C SER A 73 -8.13 -6.08 -5.35
N THR A 74 -8.92 -6.61 -4.40
CA THR A 74 -10.04 -7.52 -4.70
C THR A 74 -11.26 -7.24 -3.81
N PRO A 75 -12.47 -7.00 -4.36
CA PRO A 75 -12.75 -6.77 -5.78
C PRO A 75 -12.13 -5.46 -6.29
N PRO A 76 -12.01 -5.26 -7.62
CA PRO A 76 -11.31 -4.12 -8.22
C PRO A 76 -12.19 -2.86 -8.23
N THR A 77 -12.80 -2.53 -7.10
CA THR A 77 -13.82 -1.49 -6.99
C THR A 77 -13.27 -0.11 -6.64
N PHE A 78 -11.98 -0.01 -6.31
CA PHE A 78 -11.28 1.23 -5.97
C PHE A 78 -9.88 1.27 -6.61
#